data_AF-A0A554IE67-F1
#
_entry.id   AF-A0A554IE67-F1
#
_cell.length_a   1.000
_cell.length_b   1.000
_cell.length_c   1.000
_cell.angle_alpha   90.00
_cell.angle_beta   90.00
_cell.angle_gamma   90.00
#
_symmetry.space_group_name_H-M   'P 1'
#
loop_
_entity.id
_entity.type
_entity.pdbx_description
1 polymer ?
#
loop_
_entity_poly.entity_id
_entity_poly.type
_entity_poly.pdbx_seq_one_letter_code
_entity_poly.pdbx_strand_id
1 'polypeptide(L)'
;MIRSKLLFLIVGLVVILSLTQLVISHNLATTGEKVRQLELQADQLEEENATLTAEINKIGSLARITEEAQKLGLVKATQVLHLTPEIPVALK
;
A
#
# COMPACT_ATOMS: atom_id res chain seq x y z
N MET A 1 -47.46 27.15 37.39
CA MET A 1 -46.22 26.54 37.92
C MET A 1 -45.76 25.29 37.15
N ILE A 2 -46.66 24.38 36.73
CA ILE A 2 -46.32 23.12 36.04
C ILE A 2 -45.67 23.35 34.66
N ARG A 3 -46.14 24.34 33.88
CA ARG A 3 -45.59 24.66 32.56
C ARG A 3 -44.11 25.09 32.60
N SER A 4 -43.70 25.87 33.61
CA SER A 4 -42.29 26.26 33.78
C SER A 4 -41.41 25.08 34.18
N LYS A 5 -41.92 24.12 34.96
CA LYS A 5 -41.17 22.90 35.30
C LYS A 5 -40.95 22.01 34.08
N LEU A 6 -41.96 21.88 33.20
CA LEU A 6 -41.84 21.15 31.94
C LEU A 6 -40.84 21.81 31.00
N LEU A 7 -40.86 23.14 30.87
CA LEU A 7 -39.88 23.88 30.08
C LEU A 7 -38.45 23.66 30.59
N PHE A 8 -38.23 23.71 31.91
CA PHE A 8 -36.93 23.42 32.51
C PHE A 8 -36.46 21.99 32.23
N LEU A 9 -37.37 21.02 32.28
CA LEU A 9 -37.06 19.62 32.00
C LEU A 9 -36.67 19.41 30.53
N ILE A 10 -37.40 20.04 29.60
CA ILE A 10 -37.09 20.01 28.16
C ILE A 10 -35.73 20.66 27.88
N VAL A 11 -35.45 21.83 28.46
CA VAL A 11 -34.15 22.50 28.29
C VAL A 11 -33.03 21.64 28.85
N GLY A 12 -33.21 21.04 30.04
CA GLY A 12 -32.23 20.10 30.61
C GLY A 12 -31.97 18.91 29.70
N LEU A 13 -33.02 18.31 29.11
CA LEU A 13 -32.90 17.21 28.17
C LEU A 13 -32.11 17.60 26.92
N VAL A 14 -32.40 18.78 26.34
CA VAL A 14 -31.69 19.29 25.16
C VAL A 14 -30.21 19.51 25.46
N VAL A 15 -29.88 20.08 26.63
CA VAL A 15 -28.49 20.28 27.06
C VAL A 15 -27.77 18.93 27.21
N ILE A 16 -28.38 17.94 27.85
CA ILE A 16 -27.80 16.60 28.02
C ILE A 16 -27.56 15.92 26.67
N LEU A 17 -28.53 15.99 25.76
CA LEU A 17 -28.40 15.44 24.40
C LEU A 17 -27.27 16.12 23.63
N SER A 18 -27.18 17.45 23.70
CA SER A 18 -26.13 18.23 23.04
C SER A 18 -24.74 17.89 23.56
N LEU A 19 -24.57 17.72 24.87
CA LEU A 19 -23.30 17.32 25.48
C LEU A 19 -22.91 15.90 25.06
N THR A 20 -23.89 14.99 25.01
CA THR A 20 -23.67 13.61 24.57
C THR A 20 -23.23 13.56 23.12
N GLN A 21 -23.87 14.31 22.23
CA GLN A 21 -23.51 14.40 20.82
C GLN A 21 -22.08 14.95 20.64
N LEU A 22 -21.68 15.94 21.44
CA LEU A 22 -20.34 16.50 21.40
C LEU A 22 -19.27 15.46 21.78
N VAL A 23 -19.50 14.70 22.86
CA VAL A 23 -18.58 13.64 23.31
C VAL A 23 -18.47 12.53 22.27
N ILE A 24 -19.59 12.11 21.69
CA ILE A 24 -19.61 11.10 20.63
C ILE A 24 -18.85 11.61 19.40
N SER A 25 -19.10 12.84 18.95
CA SER A 25 -18.42 13.42 17.79
C SER A 25 -16.90 13.53 18.00
N HIS A 26 -16.47 13.90 19.21
CA HIS A 26 -15.05 14.00 19.54
C HIS A 26 -14.37 12.62 19.55
N ASN A 27 -15.06 11.61 20.10
CA ASN A 27 -14.58 10.22 20.05
C ASN A 27 -14.58 9.67 18.63
N LEU A 28 -15.59 9.98 17.81
CA LEU A 28 -15.67 9.52 16.41
C LEU A 28 -14.56 10.13 15.56
N ALA A 29 -14.27 11.42 15.72
CA ALA A 29 -13.17 12.07 15.03
C ALA A 29 -11.82 11.45 15.41
N THR A 30 -11.61 11.21 16.71
CA THR A 30 -10.36 10.62 17.21
C THR A 30 -10.18 9.16 16.81
N THR A 31 -11.27 8.37 16.87
CA THR A 31 -11.25 6.96 16.46
C THR A 31 -11.15 6.81 14.95
N GLY A 32 -11.84 7.66 14.18
CA GLY A 32 -11.77 7.67 12.72
C GLY A 32 -10.35 7.95 12.21
N GLU A 33 -9.65 8.90 12.82
CA GLU A 33 -8.24 9.16 12.47
C GLU A 33 -7.33 7.97 12.79
N LYS A 34 -7.52 7.31 13.94
CA LYS A 34 -6.76 6.09 14.28
C LYS A 34 -7.04 4.94 13.31
N VAL A 35 -8.30 4.72 12.95
CA VAL A 35 -8.68 3.69 11.96
C VAL A 35 -8.04 4.00 10.62
N ARG A 36 -8.08 5.26 10.18
CA ARG A 36 -7.45 5.70 8.93
C ARG A 36 -5.94 5.50 8.90
N GLN A 37 -5.26 5.73 10.03
CA GLN A 37 -3.83 5.46 10.16
C GLN A 37 -3.52 3.96 10.08
N LEU A 38 -4.38 3.11 10.64
CA LEU A 38 -4.22 1.66 10.56
C LEU A 38 -4.49 1.13 9.14
N GLU A 39 -5.51 1.65 8.46
CA GLU A 39 -5.79 1.33 7.05
C GLU A 39 -4.61 1.71 6.16
N LEU A 40 -4.06 2.92 6.31
CA LEU A 40 -2.88 3.34 5.54
C LEU A 40 -1.66 2.43 5.77
N GLN A 41 -1.44 1.96 7.00
CA GLN A 41 -0.35 1.03 7.29
C GLN A 41 -0.61 -0.36 6.69
N ALA A 42 -1.85 -0.82 6.72
CA ALA A 42 -2.23 -2.09 6.11
C ALA A 42 -2.03 -2.06 4.59
N ASP A 43 -2.49 -0.99 3.92
CA ASP A 43 -2.32 -0.79 2.48
C ASP A 43 -0.83 -0.77 2.09
N GLN A 44 0.01 -0.07 2.86
CA GLN A 44 1.46 -0.04 2.63
C GLN A 44 2.10 -1.43 2.75
N LEU A 45 1.73 -2.20 3.77
CA LEU A 45 2.26 -3.55 3.97
C LEU A 45 1.77 -4.52 2.88
N GLU A 46 0.56 -4.33 2.36
CA GLU A 46 0.04 -5.14 1.26
C GLU A 46 0.78 -4.83 -0.06
N GLU A 47 1.05 -3.56 -0.33
CA GLU A 47 1.85 -3.13 -1.48
C GLU A 47 3.29 -3.66 -1.43
N GLU A 48 3.91 -3.61 -0.25
CA GLU A 48 5.25 -4.17 -0.04
C GLU A 48 5.27 -5.68 -0.24
N ASN A 49 4.28 -6.40 0.30
CA ASN A 49 4.15 -7.85 0.06
C ASN A 49 3.95 -8.19 -1.41
N ALA A 50 3.13 -7.44 -2.13
CA ALA A 50 2.91 -7.63 -3.56
C ALA A 50 4.21 -7.43 -4.35
N THR A 51 4.98 -6.39 -4.00
CA THR A 51 6.28 -6.09 -4.61
C THR A 51 7.29 -7.21 -4.36
N LEU A 52 7.44 -7.65 -3.11
CA LEU A 52 8.32 -8.75 -2.74
C LEU A 52 7.92 -10.06 -3.43
N THR A 53 6.62 -10.34 -3.52
CA THR A 53 6.10 -11.51 -4.23
C THR A 53 6.44 -11.46 -5.72
N ALA A 54 6.32 -10.30 -6.35
CA ALA A 54 6.71 -10.11 -7.75
C ALA A 54 8.22 -10.33 -7.94
N GLU A 55 9.06 -9.86 -7.01
CA GLU A 55 10.50 -10.05 -7.05
C GLU A 55 10.88 -11.53 -6.88
N ILE A 56 10.27 -12.23 -5.92
CA ILE A 56 10.44 -13.68 -5.74
C ILE A 56 10.04 -14.43 -7.01
N ASN A 57 8.92 -14.09 -7.63
CA ASN A 57 8.48 -14.72 -8.88
C ASN A 57 9.44 -14.45 -10.03
N LYS A 58 10.01 -13.24 -10.12
CA LYS A 58 11.02 -12.90 -11.13
C LYS A 58 12.29 -13.72 -10.92
N ILE A 59 12.80 -13.80 -9.69
CA ILE A 59 13.99 -14.60 -9.34
C ILE A 59 13.70 -16.08 -9.58
N GLY A 60 12.56 -16.59 -9.14
CA GLY A 60 12.14 -17.97 -9.33
C GLY A 60 11.97 -18.35 -10.80
N SER A 61 11.40 -17.44 -11.62
CA SER A 61 11.33 -17.62 -13.07
C SER A 61 12.71 -17.67 -13.71
N LEU A 62 13.64 -16.81 -13.31
CA LEU A 62 15.02 -16.82 -13.80
C LEU A 62 15.78 -18.09 -13.36
N ALA A 63 15.58 -18.52 -12.12
CA ALA A 63 16.14 -19.76 -11.60
C ALA A 63 15.60 -20.97 -12.37
N ARG A 64 14.29 -20.99 -12.64
CA ARG A 64 13.63 -22.04 -13.43
C ARG A 64 14.12 -22.08 -14.88
N ILE A 65 14.27 -20.93 -15.52
CA ILE A 65 14.86 -20.82 -16.87
C ILE A 65 16.30 -21.33 -16.87
N THR A 66 17.08 -21.00 -15.85
CA THR A 66 18.46 -21.46 -15.72
C THR A 66 18.54 -22.98 -15.52
N GLU A 67 17.65 -23.54 -14.71
CA GLU A 67 17.55 -24.99 -14.46
C GLU A 67 17.13 -25.75 -15.73
N GLU A 68 16.14 -25.26 -16.47
CA GLU A 68 15.72 -25.81 -17.77
C GLU A 68 16.83 -25.70 -18.82
N ALA A 69 17.51 -24.56 -18.88
CA ALA A 69 18.64 -24.36 -19.79
C ALA A 69 19.78 -25.35 -19.50
N GLN A 70 20.09 -25.58 -18.22
CA GLN A 70 21.10 -26.55 -17.82
C GLN A 70 20.69 -27.99 -18.16
N LYS A 71 19.41 -28.36 -17.98
CA LYS A 71 18.87 -29.67 -18.40
C LYS A 71 18.96 -29.88 -19.91
N LEU A 72 18.80 -28.81 -20.69
CA LEU A 72 18.94 -28.82 -22.15
C LEU A 72 20.40 -28.77 -22.61
N GLY A 73 21.37 -28.74 -21.70
CA GLY A 73 22.81 -28.66 -22.03
C GLY A 73 23.25 -27.29 -22.56
N LEU A 74 22.41 -26.26 -22.40
CA LEU A 74 22.73 -24.89 -22.80
C LEU A 74 23.73 -24.30 -21.81
N VAL A 75 24.84 -23.79 -22.33
CA VAL A 75 25.88 -23.12 -21.55
C VAL A 75 25.66 -21.61 -21.56
N LYS A 76 25.98 -20.95 -20.43
CA LYS A 76 25.85 -19.49 -20.31
C LYS A 76 26.72 -18.84 -21.40
N ALA A 77 26.14 -17.90 -22.16
CA ALA A 77 26.87 -17.21 -23.23
C ALA A 77 28.04 -16.42 -22.61
N THR A 78 29.26 -16.96 -22.73
CA THR A 78 30.49 -16.23 -22.42
C THR A 78 30.54 -15.03 -23.34
N GLN A 79 30.72 -13.86 -22.74
CA GLN A 79 30.81 -12.53 -23.34
C GLN A 79 31.28 -12.61 -24.80
N VAL A 80 30.32 -12.47 -25.73
CA VAL A 80 30.60 -12.50 -27.16
C VAL A 80 31.54 -11.33 -27.41
N LEU A 81 32.82 -11.63 -27.65
CA LEU A 81 33.81 -10.63 -27.96
C LEU A 81 33.36 -10.00 -29.28
N HIS A 82 32.71 -8.84 -29.21
CA HIS A 82 32.35 -8.05 -30.37
C HIS A 82 33.65 -7.55 -31.00
N LEU A 83 34.24 -8.38 -31.87
CA LEU A 83 35.23 -7.96 -32.84
C LEU A 83 34.49 -7.05 -33.83
N THR A 84 34.28 -5.80 -33.43
CA THR A 84 33.83 -4.74 -34.33
C THR A 84 35.03 -4.45 -35.24
N PRO A 85 35.00 -4.79 -36.54
CA PRO A 85 36.07 -4.34 -37.41
C PRO A 85 35.96 -2.81 -37.50
N GLU A 86 37.02 -2.11 -37.09
CA GLU A 86 37.21 -0.68 -37.35
C GLU A 86 37.37 -0.48 -38.87
N ILE A 87 36.27 -0.52 -39.61
CA ILE A 87 36.26 -0.06 -41.00
C ILE A 87 35.86 1.41 -40.96
N PRO A 88 36.77 2.36 -41.26
CA PRO A 88 36.41 3.77 -41.32
C PRO A 88 35.50 3.99 -42.54
N VAL A 89 34.19 4.06 -42.31
CA VAL A 89 33.17 4.30 -43.35
C VAL A 89 33.06 5.77 -43.78
N ALA A 90 34.19 6.49 -43.87
CA ALA A 90 34.21 7.82 -44.45
C ALA A 90 35.54 8.09 -45.17
N LEU A 91 35.63 7.64 -46.42
CA LEU A 91 36.49 8.25 -47.43
C LEU A 91 35.62 8.57 -48.64
N LYS A 92 35.04 9.77 -48.66
CA LYS A 92 35.01 10.74 -49.77
C LYS A 92 33.99 11.84 -49.52
#